data_AF-A0A392NB81-F1
#
_entry.id   AF-A0A392NB81-F1
#
_cell.length_a   1.000
_cell.length_b   1.000
_cell.length_c   1.000
_cell.angle_alpha   90.00
_cell.angle_beta   90.00
_cell.angle_gamma   90.00
#
_symmetry.space_group_name_H-M   'P 1'
#
loop_
_entity.id
_entity.type
_entity.pdbx_description
1 polymer ?
#
loop_
_entity_poly.entity_id
_entity_poly.type
_entity_poly.pdbx_seq_one_letter_code
_entity_poly.pdbx_strand_id
1 'polypeptide(L)'
;LYLYYCSAGIGVLNAARKTMARMLGNNEVAFQSAKSQFWVVDAKGLITEGRENIDPDALPFARSLKEMDRQGLREGASLAEVVR
;
A
#
# COMPACT_ATOMS: atom_id res chain seq x y z
N LEU A 1 -8.79 -0.31 -22.35
CA LEU A 1 -8.11 -1.57 -22.01
C LEU A 1 -7.47 -1.38 -20.64
N TYR A 2 -8.29 -1.39 -19.58
CA TYR A 2 -7.84 -1.20 -18.21
C TYR A 2 -7.26 -2.52 -17.73
N LEU A 3 -5.93 -2.58 -17.69
CA LEU A 3 -5.18 -3.73 -17.21
C LEU A 3 -5.67 -4.11 -15.82
N TYR A 4 -6.24 -5.31 -15.71
CA TYR A 4 -6.45 -6.03 -14.46
C TYR A 4 -5.13 -6.04 -13.69
N TYR A 5 -5.00 -5.17 -12.69
CA TYR A 5 -3.95 -5.29 -11.70
C TYR A 5 -4.16 -6.62 -10.96
N CYS A 6 -3.13 -7.45 -10.90
CA CYS A 6 -3.21 -8.85 -10.46
C CYS A 6 -4.04 -9.03 -9.17
N SER A 7 -5.25 -9.59 -9.31
CA SER A 7 -6.15 -9.94 -8.19
C SER A 7 -5.46 -10.81 -7.12
N ALA A 8 -4.46 -11.60 -7.53
CA ALA A 8 -3.68 -12.43 -6.62
C ALA A 8 -2.83 -11.62 -5.62
N GLY A 9 -2.11 -10.58 -6.08
CA GLY A 9 -1.22 -9.80 -5.22
C GLY A 9 -1.98 -9.03 -4.14
N ILE A 10 -3.08 -8.38 -4.54
CA ILE A 10 -3.99 -7.69 -3.63
C ILE A 10 -4.71 -8.67 -2.70
N GLY A 11 -5.09 -9.86 -3.18
CA GLY A 11 -5.67 -10.91 -2.35
C GLY A 11 -4.74 -11.36 -1.23
N VAL A 12 -3.47 -11.62 -1.54
CA VAL A 12 -2.43 -11.97 -0.55
C VAL A 12 -2.21 -10.82 0.43
N LEU A 13 -2.11 -9.58 -0.06
CA LEU A 13 -1.94 -8.39 0.77
C LEU A 13 -3.10 -8.22 1.77
N ASN A 14 -4.33 -8.38 1.32
CA ASN A 14 -5.51 -8.30 2.19
C ASN A 14 -5.55 -9.44 3.21
N ALA A 15 -5.17 -10.66 2.83
CA ALA A 15 -5.06 -11.78 3.76
C ALA A 15 -3.99 -11.52 4.83
N ALA A 16 -2.82 -11.03 4.44
CA ALA A 16 -1.73 -10.68 5.36
C ALA A 16 -2.15 -9.58 6.35
N ARG A 17 -2.76 -8.49 5.86
CA ARG A 17 -3.31 -7.42 6.70
C ARG A 17 -4.33 -7.94 7.70
N LYS A 18 -5.26 -8.79 7.26
CA LYS A 18 -6.30 -9.36 8.13
C LYS A 18 -5.70 -10.27 9.21
N THR A 19 -4.69 -11.07 8.87
CA THR A 19 -3.97 -11.91 9.83
C THR A 19 -3.22 -11.06 10.84
N MET A 20 -2.51 -10.02 10.41
CA MET A 20 -1.80 -9.11 11.30
C MET A 20 -2.76 -8.39 12.26
N ALA A 21 -3.88 -7.86 11.76
CA ALA A 21 -4.89 -7.22 12.59
C ALA A 21 -5.44 -8.17 13.67
N ARG A 22 -5.63 -9.47 13.34
CA ARG A 22 -6.04 -10.49 14.31
C ARG A 22 -4.99 -10.73 15.39
N MET A 23 -3.71 -10.79 15.01
CA MET A 23 -2.60 -10.96 15.96
C MET A 23 -2.45 -9.76 16.90
N LEU A 24 -2.84 -8.56 16.45
CA LEU A 24 -2.75 -7.31 17.21
C LEU A 24 -4.03 -6.98 18.02
N GLY A 25 -4.94 -7.95 18.21
CA GLY A 25 -6.12 -7.79 19.07
C GLY A 25 -7.44 -7.57 18.33
N ASN A 26 -7.45 -7.67 17.00
CA ASN A 26 -8.66 -7.73 16.16
C ASN A 26 -9.67 -6.57 16.35
N ASN A 27 -9.17 -5.36 16.61
CA ASN A 27 -9.98 -4.15 16.73
C ASN A 27 -9.66 -3.16 15.58
N GLU A 28 -10.47 -2.11 15.43
CA GLU A 28 -10.32 -1.14 14.34
C GLU A 28 -8.94 -0.48 14.32
N VAL A 29 -8.40 -0.16 15.50
CA VAL A 29 -7.05 0.42 15.63
C VAL A 29 -6.00 -0.54 15.08
N ALA A 30 -6.08 -1.83 15.44
CA ALA A 30 -5.20 -2.87 14.92
C ALA A 30 -5.30 -3.04 13.40
N PHE A 31 -6.51 -2.91 12.84
CA PHE A 31 -6.72 -2.93 11.39
C PHE A 31 -6.06 -1.74 10.67
N GLN A 32 -6.20 -0.53 11.22
CA GLN A 32 -5.58 0.67 10.68
C GLN A 32 -4.05 0.64 10.82
N SER A 33 -3.53 0.20 11.97
CA SER A 33 -2.09 0.05 12.18
C SER A 33 -1.46 -1.01 11.29
N ALA A 34 -2.16 -2.12 11.03
CA ALA A 34 -1.68 -3.18 10.15
C ALA A 34 -1.55 -2.70 8.70
N LYS A 35 -2.48 -1.86 8.22
CA LYS A 35 -2.43 -1.25 6.88
C LYS A 35 -1.11 -0.51 6.64
N SER A 36 -0.66 0.29 7.62
CA SER A 36 0.56 1.10 7.53
C SER A 36 1.87 0.30 7.47
N GLN A 37 1.81 -1.03 7.68
CA GLN A 37 2.98 -1.90 7.55
C GLN A 37 3.25 -2.35 6.11
N PHE A 38 2.32 -2.09 5.19
CA PHE A 38 2.43 -2.53 3.81
C PHE A 38 2.63 -1.36 2.85
N TRP A 39 3.56 -1.54 1.92
CA TRP A 39 3.87 -0.60 0.85
C TRP A 39 3.60 -1.30 -0.48
N VAL A 40 2.83 -0.67 -1.37
CA VAL A 40 2.45 -1.27 -2.66
C VAL A 40 3.11 -0.49 -3.78
N VAL A 41 4.00 -1.18 -4.51
CA VAL A 41 4.67 -0.63 -5.69
C VAL A 41 4.12 -1.33 -6.92
N ASP A 42 3.87 -0.51 -7.93
CA ASP A 42 3.19 -0.88 -9.15
C ASP A 42 4.07 -0.44 -10.36
N ALA A 43 3.69 -0.78 -11.59
CA ALA A 43 4.42 -0.42 -12.81
C ALA A 43 4.69 1.08 -13.02
N LYS A 44 3.94 1.98 -12.36
CA LYS A 44 4.21 3.43 -12.34
C LYS A 44 4.85 3.91 -11.03
N GLY A 45 5.28 3.00 -10.16
CA GLY A 45 5.94 3.29 -8.89
C GLY A 45 5.04 3.07 -7.67
N LEU A 46 5.51 3.53 -6.51
CA LEU A 46 4.81 3.48 -5.24
C LEU A 46 3.40 4.08 -5.37
N ILE A 47 2.41 3.45 -4.76
CA ILE A 47 1.04 3.97 -4.68
C ILE A 47 0.95 4.99 -3.55
N THR A 48 0.46 6.18 -3.87
CA THR A 48 0.43 7.35 -2.98
C THR A 48 -0.94 8.04 -3.05
N GLU A 49 -1.23 8.92 -2.09
CA GLU A 49 -2.43 9.76 -2.10
C GLU A 49 -2.45 10.79 -3.23
N GLY A 50 -1.28 11.15 -3.78
CA GLY A 50 -1.15 12.13 -4.87
C GLY A 50 -1.45 11.57 -6.26
N ARG A 51 -1.66 10.25 -6.36
CA ARG A 51 -1.78 9.56 -7.63
C ARG A 51 -3.22 9.47 -8.12
N GLU A 52 -3.42 9.76 -9.40
CA GLU A 52 -4.72 9.59 -10.06
C GLU A 52 -4.92 8.14 -10.53
N ASN A 53 -6.19 7.73 -10.66
CA ASN A 53 -6.60 6.44 -11.23
C ASN A 53 -5.99 5.21 -10.52
N ILE A 54 -6.00 5.22 -9.19
CA ILE A 54 -5.59 4.08 -8.35
C ILE A 54 -6.70 3.01 -8.38
N ASP A 55 -6.31 1.74 -8.45
CA ASP A 55 -7.23 0.62 -8.27
C ASP A 55 -7.97 0.74 -6.91
N PRO A 56 -9.31 0.66 -6.86
CA PRO A 56 -10.05 0.76 -5.60
C PRO A 56 -9.58 -0.18 -4.50
N ASP A 57 -9.09 -1.38 -4.84
CA ASP A 57 -8.61 -2.35 -3.85
C ASP A 57 -7.19 -2.03 -3.35
N ALA A 58 -6.43 -1.25 -4.12
CA ALA A 58 -5.11 -0.76 -3.74
C ALA A 58 -5.17 0.61 -3.02
N LEU A 59 -6.27 1.35 -3.18
CA LEU A 59 -6.49 2.65 -2.55
C LEU A 59 -6.29 2.64 -1.02
N PRO A 60 -6.72 1.60 -0.27
CA PRO A 60 -6.42 1.51 1.14
C PRO A 60 -4.93 1.45 1.44
N PHE A 61 -4.03 1.16 0.51
CA PHE A 61 -2.60 1.06 0.78
C PHE A 61 -1.79 2.26 0.26
N ALA A 62 -2.47 3.28 -0.27
CA ALA A 62 -1.85 4.52 -0.69
C ALA A 62 -1.13 5.20 0.49
N ARG A 63 0.14 5.59 0.25
CA ARG A 63 0.97 6.28 1.24
C ARG A 63 0.76 7.79 1.17
N SER A 64 0.76 8.43 2.35
CA SER A 64 0.67 9.88 2.40
C SER A 64 1.96 10.54 1.88
N LEU A 65 1.82 11.64 1.16
CA LEU A 65 2.97 12.38 0.61
C LEU A 65 3.93 12.83 1.73
N LYS A 66 3.37 13.28 2.86
CA LYS A 66 4.16 13.66 4.05
C LYS A 66 5.00 12.52 4.63
N GLU A 67 4.51 11.29 4.53
CA GLU A 67 5.28 10.12 4.96
C GLU A 67 6.41 9.79 3.99
N MET A 68 6.16 9.93 2.70
CA MET A 68 7.18 9.74 1.67
C MET A 68 8.31 10.75 1.81
N ASP A 69 7.99 12.03 2.00
CA ASP A 69 8.98 13.09 2.21
C ASP A 69 9.89 12.77 3.40
N ARG A 70 9.32 12.25 4.50
CA ARG A 70 10.09 11.83 5.69
C ARG A 70 11.03 10.65 5.43
N GLN A 71 10.70 9.81 4.44
CA GLN A 71 11.51 8.69 4.01
C GLN A 71 12.46 9.06 2.85
N GLY A 72 12.50 10.33 2.43
CA GLY A 72 13.29 10.78 1.28
C GLY A 72 12.78 10.22 -0.05
N LEU A 73 11.53 9.77 -0.09
CA LEU A 73 10.88 9.21 -1.27
C LEU A 73 10.07 10.31 -1.97
N ARG A 74 10.01 10.20 -3.30
CA ARG A 74 9.25 11.10 -4.18
C ARG A 74 8.09 10.35 -4.83
N GLU A 75 7.12 11.10 -5.34
CA GLU A 75 6.03 10.53 -6.15
C GLU A 75 6.59 9.67 -7.29
N GLY A 76 5.99 8.49 -7.50
CA GLY A 76 6.45 7.52 -8.49
C GLY A 76 7.79 6.84 -8.15
N ALA A 77 8.20 6.80 -6.88
CA ALA A 77 9.38 6.06 -6.44
C ALA A 77 9.32 4.58 -6.90
N SER A 78 10.42 4.10 -7.46
CA SER A 78 10.59 2.72 -7.91
C SER A 78 10.75 1.75 -6.74
N LEU A 79 10.60 0.45 -7.00
CA LEU A 79 10.83 -0.59 -5.99
C LEU A 79 12.23 -0.50 -5.37
N ALA A 80 13.25 -0.23 -6.19
CA ALA A 80 14.62 -0.09 -5.71
C ALA A 80 14.81 1.13 -4.80
N GLU A 81 14.10 2.24 -5.05
CA GLU A 81 14.10 3.41 -4.16
C GLU A 81 13.38 3.10 -2.83
N VAL A 82 12.30 2.32 -2.86
CA VAL A 82 11.49 1.97 -1.67
C VAL A 82 12.19 0.96 -0.74
N VAL A 83 13.03 0.07 -1.26
CA VAL A 83 13.67 -1.03 -0.49
C VAL A 83 15.10 -0.70 -0.02
N ARG A 84 15.54 0.55 -0.14
CA ARG A 84 16.85 1.01 0.38
C ARG A 84 16.92 1.01 1.90
#